data_AF-A0A7V7FNM6-F1
#
_entry.id   AF-A0A7V7FNM6-F1
#
_cell.length_a   1.000
_cell.length_b   1.000
_cell.length_c   1.000
_cell.angle_alpha   90.00
_cell.angle_beta   90.00
_cell.angle_gamma   90.00
#
_symmetry.space_group_name_H-M   'P 1'
#
loop_
_entity.id
_entity.type
_entity.pdbx_description
1 polymer ?
#
loop_
_entity_poly.entity_id
_entity_poly.type
_entity_poly.pdbx_seq_one_letter_code
_entity_poly.pdbx_strand_id
1 'polypeptide(L)' 'QAVENREEFGHWEGDLMQFRTQRGNLLTLCERKTRFSIAAPLA' A
#
# COMPACT_ATOMS: atom_id res chain seq x y z
N GLN A 1 15.30 11.80 -6.41
CA GLN A 1 14.29 12.85 -6.14
C GLN A 1 12.96 12.56 -6.85
N ALA A 2 12.94 11.99 -8.06
CA ALA A 2 11.72 11.61 -8.80
C ALA A 2 10.68 10.77 -8.00
N VAL A 3 11.16 9.84 -7.15
CA VAL A 3 10.33 9.01 -6.28
C VAL A 3 9.53 9.84 -5.26
N GLU A 4 10.17 10.82 -4.60
CA GLU A 4 9.53 11.74 -3.64
C GLU A 4 8.48 12.62 -4.32
N ASN A 5 8.77 13.07 -5.54
CA ASN A 5 7.88 13.94 -6.30
C ASN A 5 6.71 13.19 -6.97
N ARG A 6 6.69 11.85 -6.90
CA ARG A 6 5.63 10.99 -7.48
C ARG A 6 5.47 11.17 -8.99
N GLU A 7 6.56 11.50 -9.68
CA GLU A 7 6.56 11.85 -11.11
C GLU A 7 6.47 10.61 -12.03
N GLU A 8 6.83 9.44 -11.51
CA GLU A 8 6.95 8.19 -12.27
C GLU A 8 5.94 7.12 -11.79
N PHE A 9 5.41 6.35 -12.75
CA PHE A 9 4.54 5.22 -12.45
C PHE A 9 5.36 4.01 -11.98
N GLY A 10 4.81 3.23 -11.05
CA GLY A 10 5.42 1.97 -10.61
C GLY A 10 6.12 2.06 -9.25
N HIS A 11 6.06 3.21 -8.59
CA HIS A 11 6.43 3.35 -7.19
C HIS A 11 5.20 3.12 -6.31
N TRP A 12 5.37 2.32 -5.25
CA TRP A 12 4.27 1.95 -4.36
C TRP A 12 4.60 2.33 -2.92
N GLU A 13 3.62 2.86 -2.22
CA GLU A 13 3.60 2.98 -0.76
C GLU A 13 2.79 1.80 -0.20
N GLY A 14 3.17 1.23 0.94
CA GLY A 14 2.50 0.07 1.51
C GLY A 14 2.46 0.10 3.02
N ASP A 15 1.31 -0.26 3.59
CA ASP A 15 1.08 -0.36 5.02
C ASP A 15 0.57 -1.76 5.39
N LEU A 16 0.93 -2.21 6.58
CA LEU A 16 0.42 -3.45 7.17
C LEU A 16 -0.33 -3.14 8.45
N MET A 17 -1.63 -3.41 8.45
CA MET A 17 -2.47 -3.28 9.64
C MET A 17 -2.64 -4.65 10.29
N GLN A 18 -2.15 -4.77 11.53
CA GLN A 18 -2.31 -5.97 12.34
C GLN A 18 -3.45 -5.78 13.33
N PHE A 19 -4.49 -6.63 13.24
CA PHE A 19 -5.64 -6.57 14.15
C PHE A 19 -5.43 -7.54 15.32
N ARG A 20 -5.61 -7.06 16.55
CA ARG A 20 -5.39 -7.86 17.77
C ARG A 20 -6.48 -8.90 18.02
N THR A 21 -7.70 -8.67 17.53
CA THR A 21 -8.90 -9.45 17.89
C THR A 21 -9.64 -10.05 16.69
N GLN A 22 -9.28 -9.69 15.46
CA GLN A 22 -9.88 -10.24 14.24
C GLN A 22 -8.83 -10.96 13.39
N ARG A 23 -9.27 -12.06 12.76
CA ARG A 23 -8.42 -13.00 12.01
C ARG A 23 -7.74 -12.31 10.82
N GLY A 24 -6.44 -12.06 10.93
CA GLY A 24 -5.55 -11.77 9.80
C GLY A 24 -5.00 -10.34 9.77
N ASN A 25 -3.87 -10.18 9.08
CA ASN A 25 -3.31 -8.87 8.78
C ASN A 25 -3.94 -8.32 7.50
N LEU A 26 -4.08 -7.00 7.39
CA LEU A 26 -4.49 -6.34 6.15
C LEU A 26 -3.29 -5.64 5.54
N LEU A 27 -2.92 -6.03 4.32
CA LEU A 27 -1.94 -5.32 3.51
C LEU A 27 -2.68 -4.32 2.63
N THR A 28 -2.20 -3.07 2.63
CA THR A 28 -2.64 -2.04 1.70
C THR A 28 -1.46 -1.56 0.87
N LEU A 29 -1.64 -1.45 -0.45
CA LEU A 29 -0.66 -0.93 -1.40
C LEU A 29 -1.28 0.22 -2.19
N CYS A 30 -0.55 1.32 -2.35
CA CYS A 30 -0.97 2.48 -3.13
C CYS A 30 0.12 2.88 -4.13
N GLU A 31 -0.20 2.85 -5.42
CA GLU A 31 0.69 3.37 -6.46
C GLU A 31 0.75 4.90 -6.36
N ARG A 32 1.95 5.47 -6.27
CA ARG A 32 2.15 6.84 -5.81
C ARG A 32 1.67 7.89 -6.82
N LYS A 33 1.75 7.62 -8.13
CA LYS A 33 1.41 8.57 -9.20
C LYS A 33 -0.08 8.62 -9.50
N THR A 34 -0.68 7.46 -9.71
CA THR A 34 -2.09 7.26 -10.09
C THR A 34 -3.01 7.15 -8.89
N ARG A 35 -2.46 6.90 -7.69
CA ARG A 35 -3.21 6.65 -6.44
C ARG A 35 -4.07 5.39 -6.51
N PHE A 36 -3.82 4.51 -7.48
CA PHE A 36 -4.47 3.20 -7.57
C PHE A 36 -4.13 2.39 -6.31
N SER A 37 -5.16 1.87 -5.65
CA SER A 37 -5.02 1.27 -4.32
C SER A 37 -5.55 -0.15 -4.30
N ILE A 38 -4.80 -1.04 -3.64
CA ILE A 38 -5.15 -2.45 -3.44
C ILE A 38 -5.19 -2.71 -1.93
N ALA A 39 -6.22 -3.38 -1.45
CA ALA A 39 -6.32 -3.87 -0.08
C ALA A 39 -6.61 -5.37 -0.11
N ALA A 40 -5.79 -6.15 0.58
CA ALA A 40 -5.92 -7.60 0.61
C ALA A 40 -5.56 -8.17 1.99
N PRO A 41 -6.28 -9.21 2.46
CA PRO A 41 -5.84 -9.95 3.64
C PRO A 41 -4.49 -10.62 3.34
N LEU A 42 -3.56 -10.49 4.28
CA LEU A 42 -2.27 -11.15 4.25
C LEU A 42 -2.37 -12.39 5.16
N ALA A 43 -2.43 -13.56 4.51
CA ALA A 43 -2.53 -14.87 5.14
C ALA A 43 -1.19 -15.34 5.72
#